data_AF-A0AAN7AT83-F1
#
_entry.id   AF-A0AAN7AT83-F1
#
_cell.length_a   1.000
_cell.length_b   1.000
_cell.length_c   1.000
_cell.angle_alpha   90.00
_cell.angle_beta   90.00
_cell.angle_gamma   90.00
#
_symmetry.space_group_name_H-M   'P 1'
#
loop_
_entity.id
_entity.type
_entity.pdbx_description
1 polymer ?
#
loop_
_entity_poly.entity_id
_entity_poly.type
_entity_poly.pdbx_seq_one_letter_code
_entity_poly.pdbx_strand_id
1 'polypeptide(L)'
;MGIIITRPAPRVEVEVGGGSSGGRTAGNAAPAPAPAPAPAPVPVVTTPGILIPVPPDVTKAGAKSAGKYVPDDPATVPYFARGNSGSYPVVIVTPGAVSTGNDSNIVLPPIPIEWIIAPRNITSSDQCPNAGATIATFAATDLILAVFLIVTAARPIVYRATFRVFGKRGSYGAYWTWVMWLVLQVMGNVGAALLVVRTEGYEHLEFLKVFALYLSRPRLKAWWLAILRTSFSVGGRRFPDGNKRIEQERNEENEKISLEWEKDGCKEKEHIYVDAYISAALVEMIFQITAAVFIGITWERFPNEVIKRFMQPSLRFMFVVPGVTLVAMTVGVPIWRLTGETWNWGEVVDRDPETGKAVRRRSPERGIVCDRIWWFAWGSICYIPVYTAAWVYWTHFLTLPGALWCPPKLVSQSAIWVLTSI
;
A
#
# COMPACT_ATOMS: atom_id res chain seq x y z
N MET A 1 -18.58 -24.16 58.30
CA MET A 1 -18.23 -24.96 57.10
C MET A 1 -16.79 -24.67 56.74
N GLY A 2 -15.86 -25.53 57.16
CA GLY A 2 -14.43 -25.37 56.91
C GLY A 2 -14.02 -26.21 55.70
N ILE A 3 -13.42 -25.58 54.69
CA ILE A 3 -12.87 -26.26 53.51
C ILE A 3 -11.41 -26.56 53.81
N ILE A 4 -11.10 -27.85 53.98
CA ILE A 4 -9.75 -28.38 54.09
C ILE A 4 -9.23 -28.58 52.66
N ILE A 5 -8.16 -27.88 52.29
CA ILE A 5 -7.45 -28.08 51.02
C ILE A 5 -6.20 -28.90 51.33
N THR A 6 -6.19 -30.16 50.92
CA THR A 6 -5.01 -31.03 50.95
C THR A 6 -4.15 -30.79 49.70
N ARG A 7 -2.84 -30.62 49.91
CA ARG A 7 -1.85 -30.51 48.83
C ARG A 7 -1.54 -31.90 48.25
N PRO A 8 -1.34 -32.05 46.93
CA PRO A 8 -0.82 -33.29 46.37
C PRO A 8 0.71 -33.39 46.55
N ALA A 9 1.17 -34.63 46.76
CA ALA A 9 2.55 -35.04 47.00
C ALA A 9 3.45 -34.89 45.74
N PRO A 10 4.78 -34.75 45.91
CA PRO A 10 5.71 -34.63 44.80
C PRO A 10 5.90 -35.95 44.02
N ARG A 11 6.01 -35.80 42.71
CA ARG A 11 6.26 -36.85 41.73
C ARG A 11 7.72 -37.32 41.83
N VAL A 12 7.90 -38.62 41.98
CA VAL A 12 9.20 -39.31 41.94
C VAL A 12 9.65 -39.39 40.48
N GLU A 13 10.78 -38.78 40.13
CA GLU A 13 11.48 -39.03 38.87
C GLU A 13 12.40 -40.24 39.06
N VAL A 14 12.25 -41.22 38.17
CA VAL A 14 13.06 -42.41 38.07
C VAL A 14 14.26 -42.09 37.19
N GLU A 15 15.46 -42.13 37.77
CA GLU A 15 16.71 -42.24 37.02
C GLU A 15 16.74 -43.57 36.27
N VAL A 16 16.91 -43.52 34.94
CA VAL A 16 17.38 -44.68 34.16
C VAL A 16 18.74 -44.31 33.58
N GLY A 17 19.77 -44.92 34.17
CA GLY A 17 21.14 -44.84 33.69
C GLY A 17 21.43 -45.81 32.56
N GLY A 18 22.48 -45.46 31.81
CA GLY A 18 23.53 -46.38 31.36
C GLY A 18 23.19 -47.38 30.25
N GLY A 19 23.78 -47.17 29.08
CA GLY A 19 23.84 -48.19 28.02
C GLY A 19 24.84 -47.85 26.93
N SER A 20 26.11 -48.22 27.15
CA SER A 20 27.20 -48.19 26.17
C SER A 20 27.22 -49.47 25.33
N SER A 21 27.38 -49.34 24.00
CA SER A 21 27.99 -50.26 23.02
C SER A 21 27.59 -49.75 21.63
N GLY A 22 28.44 -49.58 20.63
CA GLY A 22 29.51 -50.44 20.14
C GLY A 22 29.07 -50.97 18.77
N GLY A 23 29.67 -50.49 17.67
CA GLY A 23 29.38 -51.01 16.33
C GLY A 23 29.73 -50.06 15.18
N ARG A 24 31.00 -50.05 14.77
CA ARG A 24 31.42 -49.53 13.45
C ARG A 24 31.23 -50.65 12.43
N THR A 25 30.36 -50.44 11.45
CA THR A 25 30.37 -51.18 10.18
C THR A 25 30.57 -50.18 9.05
N ALA A 26 31.62 -50.41 8.27
CA ALA A 26 31.94 -49.67 7.06
C ALA A 26 30.91 -50.04 5.97
N GLY A 27 30.10 -49.06 5.56
CA GLY A 27 29.17 -49.16 4.45
C GLY A 27 29.72 -48.39 3.25
N ASN A 28 29.79 -49.07 2.11
CA ASN A 28 30.33 -48.61 0.84
C ASN A 28 29.74 -47.28 0.37
N ALA A 29 30.62 -46.35 -0.02
CA ALA A 29 30.26 -45.10 -0.67
C ALA A 29 29.76 -45.36 -2.10
N ALA A 30 28.53 -44.94 -2.39
CA ALA A 30 28.01 -44.84 -3.74
C ALA A 30 28.70 -43.67 -4.49
N PRO A 31 28.95 -43.79 -5.80
CA PRO A 31 29.56 -42.73 -6.58
C PRO A 31 28.64 -41.51 -6.70
N ALA A 32 29.22 -40.32 -6.55
CA ALA A 32 28.55 -39.04 -6.69
C ALA A 32 27.95 -38.85 -8.10
N PRO A 33 26.75 -38.29 -8.24
CA PRO A 33 26.20 -37.93 -9.54
C PRO A 33 27.00 -36.80 -10.17
N ALA A 34 27.23 -36.92 -11.49
CA ALA A 34 27.95 -35.95 -12.30
C ALA A 34 27.32 -34.53 -12.21
N PRO A 35 28.14 -33.46 -12.24
CA PRO A 35 27.63 -32.09 -12.19
C PRO A 35 26.78 -31.79 -13.43
N ALA A 36 25.61 -31.20 -13.20
CA ALA A 36 24.74 -30.69 -14.25
C ALA A 36 25.44 -29.57 -15.05
N PRO A 37 25.24 -29.50 -16.37
CA PRO A 37 25.87 -28.47 -17.21
C PRO A 37 25.38 -27.07 -16.80
N ALA A 38 26.33 -26.13 -16.76
CA ALA A 38 26.06 -24.74 -16.45
C ALA A 38 25.03 -24.14 -17.43
N PRO A 39 24.05 -23.34 -16.94
CA PRO A 39 23.09 -22.68 -17.82
C PRO A 39 23.81 -21.68 -18.72
N ALA A 40 23.48 -21.71 -20.01
CA ALA A 40 23.97 -20.77 -21.01
C ALA A 40 23.63 -19.32 -20.60
N PRO A 41 24.49 -18.35 -20.91
CA PRO A 41 24.25 -16.95 -20.59
C PRO A 41 22.99 -16.45 -21.29
N VAL A 42 22.02 -15.99 -20.50
CA VAL A 42 20.82 -15.29 -20.98
C VAL A 42 21.26 -13.92 -21.49
N PRO A 43 20.95 -13.54 -22.75
CA PRO A 43 21.28 -12.21 -23.24
C PRO A 43 20.49 -11.15 -22.46
N VAL A 44 21.22 -10.19 -21.91
CA VAL A 44 20.66 -8.96 -21.34
C VAL A 44 20.06 -8.16 -22.49
N VAL A 45 18.73 -8.18 -22.58
CA VAL A 45 17.98 -7.26 -23.44
C VAL A 45 17.77 -5.96 -22.69
N THR A 46 18.57 -4.94 -23.04
CA THR A 46 18.25 -3.54 -22.77
C THR A 46 16.88 -3.22 -23.39
N THR A 47 15.92 -2.81 -22.56
CA THR A 47 14.53 -2.55 -22.98
C THR A 47 14.37 -1.13 -23.53
N PRO A 48 13.96 -0.92 -24.80
CA PRO A 48 13.24 0.26 -25.23
C PRO A 48 11.73 0.00 -25.11
N GLY A 49 11.00 0.91 -24.48
CA GLY A 49 9.53 1.07 -24.50
C GLY A 49 8.67 -0.19 -24.60
N ILE A 50 8.06 -0.60 -23.47
CA ILE A 50 6.99 -1.62 -23.46
C ILE A 50 5.80 -1.08 -24.27
N LEU A 51 5.68 -1.51 -25.52
CA LEU A 51 4.46 -1.41 -26.31
C LEU A 51 3.51 -2.52 -25.85
N ILE A 52 2.55 -2.18 -25.00
CA ILE A 52 1.44 -3.09 -24.69
C ILE A 52 0.53 -3.13 -25.93
N PRO A 53 0.33 -4.29 -26.57
CA PRO A 53 -0.53 -4.40 -27.74
C PRO A 53 -1.97 -4.03 -27.35
N VAL A 54 -2.49 -2.96 -27.94
CA VAL A 54 -3.91 -2.60 -27.82
C VAL A 54 -4.72 -3.63 -28.61
N PRO A 55 -5.76 -4.25 -28.02
CA PRO A 55 -6.57 -5.22 -28.74
C PRO A 55 -7.20 -4.59 -29.99
N PRO A 56 -7.22 -5.28 -31.14
CA PRO A 56 -7.74 -4.76 -32.40
C PRO A 56 -9.23 -4.39 -32.35
N ASP A 57 -9.96 -4.87 -31.33
CA ASP A 57 -11.38 -4.57 -31.15
C ASP A 57 -11.62 -3.21 -30.48
N VAL A 58 -10.66 -2.71 -29.69
CA VAL A 58 -10.75 -1.37 -29.06
C VAL A 58 -10.58 -0.28 -30.12
N THR A 59 -9.69 -0.49 -31.08
CA THR A 59 -9.52 0.41 -32.24
C THR A 59 -10.70 0.36 -33.21
N LYS A 60 -11.40 -0.78 -33.32
CA LYS A 60 -12.65 -0.90 -34.10
C LYS A 60 -13.86 -0.24 -33.44
N ALA A 61 -13.84 -0.02 -32.13
CA ALA A 61 -14.92 0.65 -31.38
C ALA A 61 -15.00 2.18 -31.63
N GLY A 62 -14.29 2.70 -32.65
CA GLY A 62 -14.34 4.11 -33.02
C GLY A 62 -13.49 5.04 -32.14
N ALA A 63 -12.69 4.51 -31.22
CA ALA A 63 -11.79 5.32 -30.39
C ALA A 63 -10.66 5.92 -31.25
N LYS A 64 -10.90 7.10 -31.82
CA LYS A 64 -9.88 7.89 -32.53
C LYS A 64 -8.95 8.57 -31.52
N SER A 65 -7.69 8.78 -31.91
CA SER A 65 -6.75 9.59 -31.12
C SER A 65 -7.29 11.00 -30.93
N ALA A 66 -6.97 11.64 -29.79
CA ALA A 66 -7.38 13.02 -29.51
C ALA A 66 -6.90 13.95 -30.64
N GLY A 67 -7.85 14.46 -31.42
CA GLY A 67 -7.56 15.29 -32.59
C GLY A 67 -7.13 16.71 -32.22
N LYS A 68 -6.46 17.39 -33.16
CA LYS A 68 -6.02 18.79 -33.05
C LYS A 68 -7.25 19.73 -33.06
N TYR A 69 -7.32 20.64 -32.09
CA TYR A 69 -8.39 21.62 -31.90
C TYR A 69 -8.39 22.72 -32.98
N VAL A 70 -9.58 23.15 -33.42
CA VAL A 70 -9.80 24.33 -34.28
C VAL A 70 -10.77 25.27 -33.54
N PRO A 71 -10.41 26.54 -33.29
CA PRO A 71 -11.21 27.45 -32.49
C PRO A 71 -12.18 28.24 -33.37
N ASP A 72 -13.49 27.97 -33.31
CA ASP A 72 -14.53 28.88 -33.83
C ASP A 72 -15.94 28.47 -33.33
N ASP A 73 -16.25 28.65 -32.02
CA ASP A 73 -17.60 29.00 -31.49
C ASP A 73 -17.56 29.15 -29.94
N PRO A 74 -17.83 30.34 -29.35
CA PRO A 74 -17.81 30.54 -27.89
C PRO A 74 -19.04 30.02 -27.13
N ALA A 75 -20.10 29.54 -27.80
CA ALA A 75 -21.33 29.10 -27.14
C ALA A 75 -21.51 27.57 -27.01
N THR A 76 -20.56 26.79 -27.52
CA THR A 76 -20.68 25.33 -27.61
C THR A 76 -19.51 24.69 -26.87
N VAL A 77 -19.77 23.85 -25.86
CA VAL A 77 -18.70 23.00 -25.28
C VAL A 77 -18.23 22.08 -26.41
N PRO A 78 -17.00 22.22 -26.93
CA PRO A 78 -16.62 21.57 -28.17
C PRO A 78 -16.35 20.09 -27.88
N TYR A 79 -17.29 19.22 -28.24
CA TYR A 79 -16.90 17.88 -28.67
C TYR A 79 -16.30 18.01 -30.08
N PHE A 80 -15.02 17.68 -30.14
CA PHE A 80 -14.13 17.60 -31.30
C PHE A 80 -14.83 17.50 -32.67
N ALA A 81 -14.71 18.55 -33.47
CA ALA A 81 -14.91 18.48 -34.91
C ALA A 81 -13.65 18.98 -35.63
N ARG A 82 -13.26 18.27 -36.70
CA ARG A 82 -12.32 18.71 -37.73
C ARG A 82 -12.99 18.47 -39.09
N GLY A 83 -13.32 19.54 -39.81
CA GLY A 83 -13.38 19.52 -41.29
C GLY A 83 -11.97 19.76 -41.84
N ASN A 84 -11.56 19.37 -43.04
CA ASN A 84 -12.10 18.72 -44.24
C ASN A 84 -10.92 17.87 -44.78
N SER A 85 -11.02 16.82 -45.59
CA SER A 85 -11.90 16.50 -46.71
C SER A 85 -11.86 14.99 -46.94
N GLY A 86 -13.03 14.35 -46.89
CA GLY A 86 -13.18 12.90 -47.05
C GLY A 86 -14.43 12.44 -46.31
N SER A 87 -15.53 12.31 -47.04
CA SER A 87 -16.91 12.09 -46.61
C SER A 87 -17.09 11.09 -45.46
N TYR A 88 -17.42 11.59 -44.26
CA TYR A 88 -18.12 10.85 -43.21
C TYR A 88 -18.98 11.82 -42.37
N PRO A 89 -20.22 11.44 -41.98
CA PRO A 89 -21.14 12.33 -41.26
C PRO A 89 -20.74 12.49 -39.79
N VAL A 90 -20.97 13.70 -39.25
CA VAL A 90 -20.69 14.13 -37.87
C VAL A 90 -21.98 14.13 -37.06
N VAL A 91 -21.97 13.54 -35.86
CA VAL A 91 -23.12 13.56 -34.94
C VAL A 91 -22.85 14.48 -33.76
N ILE A 92 -23.72 15.46 -33.58
CA ILE A 92 -23.73 16.43 -32.47
C ILE A 92 -24.63 15.88 -31.37
N VAL A 93 -24.10 15.66 -30.17
CA VAL A 93 -24.90 15.27 -29.00
C VAL A 93 -25.06 16.47 -28.08
N THR A 94 -26.20 17.15 -28.20
CA THR A 94 -26.65 18.17 -27.26
C THR A 94 -27.41 17.49 -26.11
N PRO A 95 -27.14 17.79 -24.83
CA PRO A 95 -27.97 17.31 -23.74
C PRO A 95 -29.33 18.01 -23.82
N GLY A 96 -30.33 17.32 -24.38
CA GLY A 96 -31.72 17.80 -24.50
C GLY A 96 -32.28 17.93 -25.91
N ALA A 97 -31.50 17.64 -26.97
CA ALA A 97 -32.03 17.65 -28.33
C ALA A 97 -32.14 16.21 -28.89
N VAL A 98 -33.37 15.76 -29.07
CA VAL A 98 -33.69 14.61 -29.92
C VAL A 98 -33.36 15.00 -31.36
N SER A 99 -32.22 14.54 -31.85
CA SER A 99 -31.85 14.65 -33.26
C SER A 99 -32.39 13.44 -34.02
N THR A 100 -33.36 13.67 -34.89
CA THR A 100 -33.93 12.70 -35.85
C THR A 100 -33.08 12.59 -37.12
N GLY A 101 -31.75 12.50 -36.97
CA GLY A 101 -30.81 12.30 -38.07
C GLY A 101 -30.37 10.84 -38.14
N ASN A 102 -30.72 10.15 -39.23
CA ASN A 102 -30.61 8.70 -39.40
C ASN A 102 -29.17 8.16 -39.63
N ASP A 103 -28.13 8.87 -39.19
CA ASP A 103 -26.71 8.46 -39.30
C ASP A 103 -26.12 8.21 -37.91
N SER A 104 -26.03 6.94 -37.54
CA SER A 104 -25.93 6.41 -36.17
C SER A 104 -24.52 6.30 -35.57
N ASN A 105 -23.51 6.98 -36.12
CA ASN A 105 -22.12 6.85 -35.62
C ASN A 105 -21.75 7.97 -34.63
N ILE A 106 -22.45 8.02 -33.48
CA ILE A 106 -22.01 8.81 -32.32
C ILE A 106 -20.73 8.15 -31.78
N VAL A 107 -19.58 8.78 -32.05
CA VAL A 107 -18.30 8.38 -31.45
C VAL A 107 -18.26 8.95 -30.03
N LEU A 108 -18.74 8.16 -29.08
CA LEU A 108 -18.66 8.48 -27.65
C LEU A 108 -17.21 8.67 -27.22
N PRO A 109 -16.93 9.56 -26.24
CA PRO A 109 -15.61 9.65 -25.65
C PRO A 109 -15.22 8.26 -25.11
N PRO A 110 -13.93 7.90 -25.18
CA PRO A 110 -13.46 6.58 -24.80
C PRO A 110 -13.49 6.34 -23.28
N ILE A 111 -13.84 7.36 -22.48
CA ILE A 111 -13.85 7.31 -21.02
C ILE A 111 -15.06 8.08 -20.45
N PRO A 112 -15.50 7.78 -19.21
CA PRO A 112 -16.55 8.55 -18.56
C PRO A 112 -16.15 10.03 -18.43
N ILE A 113 -17.12 10.94 -18.55
CA ILE A 113 -16.85 12.39 -18.66
C ILE A 113 -16.17 12.94 -17.40
N GLU A 114 -16.42 12.32 -16.25
CA GLU A 114 -15.82 12.68 -14.96
C GLU A 114 -14.32 12.38 -14.89
N TRP A 115 -13.81 11.55 -15.80
CA TRP A 115 -12.42 11.12 -15.87
C TRP A 115 -11.57 11.95 -16.83
N ILE A 116 -12.20 12.87 -17.57
CA ILE A 116 -11.54 13.77 -18.51
C ILE A 116 -10.90 14.91 -17.70
N ILE A 117 -9.56 14.92 -17.64
CA ILE A 117 -8.78 16.04 -17.13
C ILE A 117 -7.97 16.60 -18.30
N ALA A 118 -8.45 17.66 -18.94
CA ALA A 118 -7.74 18.33 -20.03
C ALA A 118 -8.07 19.83 -20.02
N PRO A 119 -7.19 20.69 -20.57
CA PRO A 119 -7.52 22.10 -20.70
C PRO A 119 -8.52 22.31 -21.84
N ARG A 120 -9.32 23.40 -21.81
CA ARG A 120 -10.25 23.75 -22.89
C ARG A 120 -9.55 23.86 -24.25
N ASN A 121 -8.36 24.45 -24.26
CA ASN A 121 -7.56 24.67 -25.46
C ASN A 121 -6.20 23.99 -25.29
N ILE A 122 -5.96 22.91 -26.05
CA ILE A 122 -4.64 22.27 -26.14
C ILE A 122 -3.86 22.99 -27.25
N THR A 123 -2.98 23.92 -26.86
CA THR A 123 -2.21 24.73 -27.83
C THR A 123 -1.00 24.00 -28.39
N SER A 124 -0.44 23.05 -27.64
CA SER A 124 0.72 22.26 -28.04
C SER A 124 0.57 20.80 -27.59
N SER A 125 1.12 19.87 -28.38
CA SER A 125 1.15 18.44 -28.04
C SER A 125 1.94 18.15 -26.75
N ASP A 126 2.88 19.02 -26.41
CA ASP A 126 3.84 18.82 -25.32
C ASP A 126 3.30 19.29 -23.96
N GLN A 127 2.10 19.88 -23.94
CA GLN A 127 1.46 20.37 -22.72
C GLN A 127 0.99 19.23 -21.81
N CYS A 128 0.73 18.05 -22.38
CA CYS A 128 0.19 16.91 -21.65
C CYS A 128 1.26 15.85 -21.39
N PRO A 129 1.41 15.38 -20.13
CA PRO A 129 2.34 14.28 -19.85
C PRO A 129 1.85 13.02 -20.55
N ASN A 130 2.77 12.26 -21.15
CA ASN A 130 2.43 10.94 -21.66
C ASN A 130 2.07 9.98 -20.50
N ALA A 131 1.37 8.88 -20.80
CA ALA A 131 0.94 7.90 -19.80
C ALA A 131 2.13 7.36 -18.97
N GLY A 132 3.25 7.07 -19.62
CA GLY A 132 4.48 6.60 -18.98
C GLY A 132 5.05 7.60 -17.97
N ALA A 133 5.06 8.90 -18.28
CA ALA A 133 5.52 9.96 -17.40
C ALA A 133 4.61 10.10 -16.17
N THR A 134 3.30 9.95 -16.35
CA THR A 134 2.34 9.96 -15.23
C THR A 134 2.58 8.78 -14.29
N ILE A 135 2.67 7.56 -14.84
CA ILE A 135 2.93 6.33 -14.07
C ILE A 135 4.30 6.41 -13.37
N ALA A 136 5.34 6.85 -14.08
CA ALA A 136 6.68 7.02 -13.51
C ALA A 136 6.69 8.05 -12.38
N THR A 137 5.97 9.16 -12.54
CA THR A 137 5.81 10.16 -11.48
C THR A 137 5.10 9.55 -10.28
N PHE A 138 4.07 8.72 -10.50
CA PHE A 138 3.41 8.05 -9.39
C PHE A 138 4.36 7.12 -8.64
N ALA A 139 5.12 6.31 -9.37
CA ALA A 139 6.07 5.37 -8.78
C ALA A 139 7.17 6.11 -8.00
N ALA A 140 7.67 7.22 -8.56
CA ALA A 140 8.67 8.07 -7.90
C ALA A 140 8.13 8.67 -6.59
N THR A 141 6.91 9.20 -6.58
CA THR A 141 6.32 9.74 -5.33
C THR A 141 6.13 8.68 -4.26
N ASP A 142 5.69 7.47 -4.64
CA ASP A 142 5.52 6.37 -3.69
C ASP A 142 6.85 5.86 -3.14
N LEU A 143 7.92 5.86 -3.95
CA LEU A 143 9.26 5.52 -3.51
C LEU A 143 9.81 6.55 -2.50
N ILE A 144 9.59 7.85 -2.77
CA ILE A 144 9.98 8.92 -1.85
C ILE A 144 9.23 8.75 -0.52
N LEU A 145 7.91 8.50 -0.58
CA LEU A 145 7.11 8.23 0.61
C LEU A 145 7.61 6.99 1.36
N ALA A 146 7.98 5.92 0.66
CA ALA A 146 8.56 4.73 1.30
C ALA A 146 9.77 5.07 2.17
N VAL A 147 10.66 5.95 1.69
CA VAL A 147 11.85 6.38 2.44
C VAL A 147 11.46 7.20 3.68
N PHE A 148 10.55 8.17 3.53
CA PHE A 148 10.09 8.98 4.66
C PHE A 148 9.35 8.15 5.71
N LEU A 149 8.56 7.16 5.29
CA LEU A 149 7.82 6.26 6.18
C LEU A 149 8.73 5.47 7.13
N ILE A 150 9.94 5.12 6.71
CA ILE A 150 10.93 4.47 7.59
C ILE A 150 11.21 5.34 8.82
N VAL A 151 11.26 6.65 8.63
CA VAL A 151 11.58 7.62 9.68
C VAL A 151 10.32 8.04 10.43
N THR A 152 9.25 8.42 9.72
CA THR A 152 8.05 9.00 10.33
C THR A 152 7.09 7.96 10.90
N ALA A 153 7.14 6.70 10.48
CA ALA A 153 6.33 5.66 11.10
C ALA A 153 6.96 5.07 12.36
N ALA A 154 8.24 5.37 12.63
CA ALA A 154 8.91 4.90 13.82
C ALA A 154 8.39 5.65 15.05
N ARG A 155 7.61 4.96 15.89
CA ARG A 155 7.01 5.52 17.12
C ARG A 155 7.97 6.37 17.98
N PRO A 156 9.23 5.96 18.26
CA PRO A 156 10.15 6.79 19.05
C PRO A 156 10.48 8.12 18.40
N ILE A 157 10.56 8.15 17.06
CA ILE A 157 10.83 9.37 16.29
C ILE A 157 9.60 10.26 16.34
N VAL A 158 8.40 9.72 16.11
CA VAL A 158 7.13 10.45 16.26
C VAL A 158 7.00 11.05 17.65
N TYR A 159 7.29 10.26 18.69
CA TYR A 159 7.23 10.71 20.08
C TYR A 159 8.16 11.88 20.36
N ARG A 160 9.38 11.88 19.78
CA ARG A 160 10.31 13.01 19.91
C ARG A 160 9.87 14.21 19.07
N ALA A 161 9.48 14.00 17.82
CA ALA A 161 9.09 15.05 16.89
C ALA A 161 7.83 15.80 17.33
N THR A 162 6.90 15.10 17.99
CA THR A 162 5.64 15.65 18.47
C THR A 162 5.71 16.15 19.91
N PHE A 163 6.90 16.46 20.42
CA PHE A 163 7.12 16.97 21.78
C PHE A 163 6.46 16.09 22.86
N ARG A 164 6.52 14.76 22.69
CA ARG A 164 5.97 13.75 23.60
C ARG A 164 4.43 13.70 23.67
N VAL A 165 3.72 14.39 22.77
CA VAL A 165 2.25 14.38 22.70
C VAL A 165 1.75 13.09 22.04
N PHE A 166 2.28 12.72 20.88
CA PHE A 166 1.90 11.50 20.14
C PHE A 166 2.92 10.38 20.34
N GLY A 167 2.53 9.14 20.09
CA GLY A 167 3.46 7.99 20.19
C GLY A 167 3.86 7.60 21.62
N LYS A 168 3.26 8.16 22.67
CA LYS A 168 3.47 7.68 24.05
C LYS A 168 2.97 6.24 24.18
N ARG A 169 3.74 5.37 24.82
CA ARG A 169 3.39 3.95 25.06
C ARG A 169 2.09 3.85 25.86
N GLY A 170 1.19 2.96 25.44
CA GLY A 170 -0.11 2.72 26.09
C GLY A 170 -1.10 3.90 26.05
N SER A 171 -0.77 4.99 25.34
CA SER A 171 -1.65 6.15 25.21
C SER A 171 -2.59 5.99 24.01
N TYR A 172 -3.82 6.49 24.15
CA TYR A 172 -4.76 6.73 23.04
C TYR A 172 -4.18 7.66 21.95
N GLY A 173 -3.04 8.32 22.19
CA GLY A 173 -2.34 9.08 21.15
C GLY A 173 -2.02 8.25 19.90
N ALA A 174 -1.77 6.94 20.03
CA ALA A 174 -1.61 6.04 18.88
C ALA A 174 -2.93 5.77 18.13
N TYR A 175 -4.09 5.96 18.78
CA TYR A 175 -5.38 5.92 18.12
C TYR A 175 -5.67 7.21 17.35
N TRP A 176 -5.13 8.36 17.76
CA TRP A 176 -5.37 9.60 17.03
C TRP A 176 -4.52 9.76 15.76
N THR A 177 -3.43 9.01 15.62
CA THR A 177 -2.54 9.12 14.46
C THR A 177 -3.21 8.71 13.13
N TRP A 178 -4.15 7.75 13.13
CA TRP A 178 -4.88 7.40 11.90
C TRP A 178 -5.79 8.52 11.42
N VAL A 179 -6.41 9.27 12.35
CA VAL A 179 -7.26 10.43 12.01
C VAL A 179 -6.41 11.52 11.39
N MET A 180 -5.28 11.85 12.01
CA MET A 180 -4.33 12.82 11.48
C MET A 180 -3.88 12.43 10.07
N TRP A 181 -3.55 11.16 9.87
CA TRP A 181 -3.16 10.64 8.55
C TRP A 181 -4.29 10.77 7.53
N LEU A 182 -5.51 10.39 7.90
CA LEU A 182 -6.68 10.51 7.04
C LEU A 182 -6.86 11.96 6.59
N VAL A 183 -6.83 12.90 7.55
CA VAL A 183 -6.96 14.34 7.29
C VAL A 183 -5.87 14.83 6.34
N LEU A 184 -4.61 14.51 6.61
CA LEU A 184 -3.49 14.93 5.76
C LEU A 184 -3.65 14.41 4.33
N GLN A 185 -4.03 13.14 4.14
CA GLN A 185 -4.26 12.62 2.79
C GLN A 185 -5.48 13.22 2.10
N VAL A 186 -6.57 13.46 2.82
CA VAL A 186 -7.72 14.17 2.26
C VAL A 186 -7.28 15.57 1.82
N MET A 187 -6.52 16.29 2.65
CA MET A 187 -5.95 17.59 2.31
C MET A 187 -5.04 17.54 1.09
N GLY A 188 -4.21 16.50 0.93
CA GLY A 188 -3.37 16.30 -0.25
C GLY A 188 -4.17 16.18 -1.54
N ASN A 189 -5.27 15.42 -1.50
CA ASN A 189 -6.16 15.26 -2.64
C ASN A 189 -6.97 16.54 -2.93
N VAL A 190 -7.42 17.25 -1.89
CA VAL A 190 -8.06 18.57 -2.02
C VAL A 190 -7.09 19.57 -2.65
N GLY A 191 -5.84 19.63 -2.17
CA GLY A 191 -4.81 20.52 -2.70
C GLY A 191 -4.49 20.24 -4.16
N ALA A 192 -4.35 18.97 -4.55
CA ALA A 192 -4.15 18.58 -5.94
C ALA A 192 -5.36 18.97 -6.81
N ALA A 193 -6.58 18.68 -6.37
CA ALA A 193 -7.79 19.02 -7.11
C ALA A 193 -7.98 20.55 -7.26
N LEU A 194 -7.71 21.32 -6.20
CA LEU A 194 -7.72 22.79 -6.25
C LEU A 194 -6.66 23.33 -7.22
N LEU A 195 -5.47 22.73 -7.23
CA LEU A 195 -4.41 23.13 -8.17
C LEU A 195 -4.86 22.91 -9.62
N VAL A 196 -5.55 21.80 -9.91
CA VAL A 196 -6.10 21.53 -11.24
C VAL A 196 -7.16 22.56 -11.61
N VAL A 197 -8.23 22.67 -10.83
CA VAL A 197 -9.39 23.53 -11.17
C VAL A 197 -9.04 25.02 -11.23
N ARG A 198 -8.02 25.46 -10.47
CA ARG A 198 -7.53 26.86 -10.51
C ARG A 198 -6.46 27.12 -11.57
N THR A 199 -5.98 26.10 -12.29
CA THR A 199 -5.07 26.34 -13.40
C THR A 199 -5.84 26.84 -14.62
N GLU A 200 -5.30 27.86 -15.27
CA GLU A 200 -5.89 28.45 -16.47
C GLU A 200 -6.18 27.37 -17.53
N GLY A 201 -7.41 27.38 -18.06
CA GLY A 201 -7.91 26.40 -19.03
C GLY A 201 -8.62 25.18 -18.42
N TYR A 202 -8.54 24.95 -17.10
CA TYR A 202 -9.19 23.81 -16.40
C TYR A 202 -10.42 24.21 -15.58
N GLU A 203 -10.90 25.45 -15.71
CA GLU A 203 -11.98 26.02 -14.89
C GLU A 203 -13.35 25.36 -15.13
N HIS A 204 -13.47 24.59 -16.21
CA HIS A 204 -14.67 23.81 -16.54
C HIS A 204 -14.76 22.50 -15.77
N LEU A 205 -13.67 22.05 -15.13
CA LEU A 205 -13.66 20.82 -14.38
C LEU A 205 -14.31 21.03 -13.02
N GLU A 206 -15.25 20.16 -12.68
CA GLU A 206 -15.90 20.18 -11.39
C GLU A 206 -14.95 19.66 -10.29
N PHE A 207 -14.72 20.48 -9.27
CA PHE A 207 -13.80 20.17 -8.17
C PHE A 207 -14.07 18.80 -7.53
N LEU A 208 -15.34 18.46 -7.25
CA LEU A 208 -15.68 17.20 -6.59
C LEU A 208 -15.32 15.97 -7.45
N LYS A 209 -15.47 16.04 -8.77
CA LYS A 209 -15.11 14.96 -9.69
C LYS A 209 -13.59 14.77 -9.73
N VAL A 210 -12.85 15.87 -9.87
CA VAL A 210 -11.38 15.85 -9.86
C VAL A 210 -10.85 15.32 -8.52
N PHE A 211 -11.43 15.76 -7.40
CA PHE A 211 -11.09 15.28 -6.07
C PHE A 211 -11.35 13.77 -5.93
N ALA A 212 -12.54 13.28 -6.29
CA ALA A 212 -12.90 11.86 -6.22
C ALA A 212 -11.98 10.99 -7.10
N LEU A 213 -11.59 11.50 -8.27
CA LEU A 213 -10.64 10.85 -9.16
C LEU A 213 -9.27 10.72 -8.50
N TYR A 214 -8.75 11.77 -7.86
CA TYR A 214 -7.50 11.68 -7.11
C TYR A 214 -7.58 10.77 -5.86
N LEU A 215 -8.76 10.62 -5.25
CA LEU A 215 -8.97 9.63 -4.19
C LEU A 215 -8.74 8.19 -4.66
N SER A 216 -9.00 7.90 -5.93
CA SER A 216 -8.86 6.57 -6.53
C SER A 216 -7.43 6.19 -6.95
N ARG A 217 -6.46 7.08 -6.77
CA ARG A 217 -5.07 6.87 -7.17
C ARG A 217 -4.42 5.72 -6.38
N PRO A 218 -3.56 4.89 -7.00
CA PRO A 218 -2.78 3.88 -6.30
C PRO A 218 -1.83 4.50 -5.27
N ARG A 219 -1.66 3.82 -4.13
CA ARG A 219 -0.72 4.21 -3.06
C ARG A 219 -0.05 2.95 -2.50
N LEU A 220 1.28 2.96 -2.37
CA LEU A 220 2.04 1.80 -1.90
C LEU A 220 2.40 1.83 -0.40
N LYS A 221 2.09 2.91 0.31
CA LYS A 221 2.56 3.15 1.69
C LYS A 221 2.23 2.02 2.70
N ALA A 222 1.03 1.45 2.67
CA ALA A 222 0.66 0.41 3.64
C ALA A 222 1.43 -0.90 3.39
N TRP A 223 1.90 -1.13 2.16
CA TRP A 223 2.80 -2.24 1.84
C TRP A 223 4.15 -2.04 2.52
N TRP A 224 4.72 -0.84 2.37
CA TRP A 224 6.00 -0.50 2.99
C TRP A 224 5.94 -0.63 4.50
N LEU A 225 4.85 -0.18 5.13
CA LEU A 225 4.66 -0.36 6.57
C LEU A 225 4.53 -1.84 6.98
N ALA A 226 3.88 -2.67 6.16
CA ALA A 226 3.84 -4.11 6.38
C ALA A 226 5.26 -4.72 6.35
N ILE A 227 6.06 -4.37 5.34
CA ILE A 227 7.45 -4.80 5.21
C ILE A 227 8.26 -4.34 6.42
N LEU A 228 8.28 -3.04 6.70
CA LEU A 228 9.05 -2.46 7.81
C LEU A 228 8.69 -3.10 9.14
N ARG A 229 7.40 -3.38 9.36
CA ARG A 229 6.95 -4.05 10.56
C ARG A 229 7.48 -5.48 10.68
N THR A 230 7.55 -6.24 9.59
CA THR A 230 8.10 -7.61 9.59
C THR A 230 9.63 -7.62 9.69
N SER A 231 10.31 -6.66 9.07
CA SER A 231 11.77 -6.59 9.01
C SER A 231 12.40 -6.03 10.29
N PHE A 232 11.77 -5.04 10.93
CA PHE A 232 12.31 -4.33 12.08
C PHE A 232 11.52 -4.65 13.36
N SER A 233 11.94 -5.72 14.04
CA SER A 233 11.61 -5.93 15.45
C SER A 233 12.77 -5.41 16.28
N VAL A 234 12.62 -4.21 16.85
CA VAL A 234 13.59 -3.70 17.81
C VAL A 234 13.35 -4.42 19.12
N GLY A 235 14.19 -5.42 19.40
CA GLY A 235 14.31 -5.96 20.75
C GLY A 235 14.57 -4.79 21.69
N GLY A 236 13.66 -4.55 22.63
CA GLY A 236 13.57 -3.33 23.44
C GLY A 236 14.86 -2.97 24.16
N ARG A 237 15.80 -2.34 23.45
CA ARG A 237 16.88 -1.60 24.08
C ARG A 237 16.22 -0.37 24.68
N ARG A 238 16.15 -0.33 26.02
CA ARG A 238 15.87 0.90 26.75
C ARG A 238 16.86 1.93 26.24
N PHE A 239 16.37 3.00 25.59
CA PHE A 239 17.21 4.15 25.32
C PHE A 239 17.71 4.66 26.67
N PRO A 240 19.03 4.80 26.89
CA PRO A 240 19.55 5.36 28.12
C PRO A 240 19.05 6.81 28.21
N ASP A 241 18.15 7.09 29.14
CA ASP A 241 17.85 8.48 29.48
C ASP A 241 19.04 8.91 30.34
N GLY A 242 19.85 9.85 29.85
CA GLY A 242 21.18 10.21 30.39
C GLY A 242 21.22 10.77 31.83
N ASN A 243 20.19 10.54 32.65
CA ASN A 243 20.11 10.95 34.03
C ASN A 243 20.10 9.74 34.97
N LYS A 244 21.29 9.18 35.22
CA LYS A 244 21.51 7.90 35.95
C LYS A 244 20.80 7.82 37.30
N ARG A 245 20.58 8.95 37.99
CA ARG A 245 19.93 8.99 39.32
C ARG A 245 18.42 8.85 39.23
N ILE A 246 17.78 9.56 38.31
CA ILE A 246 16.36 9.38 38.00
C ILE A 246 16.14 8.01 37.36
N GLU A 247 17.11 7.51 36.59
CA GLU A 247 17.05 6.16 36.03
C GLU A 247 17.08 5.09 37.11
N GLN A 248 17.78 5.30 38.22
CA GLN A 248 17.82 4.37 39.35
C GLN A 248 16.51 4.37 40.14
N GLU A 249 16.01 5.54 40.53
CA GLU A 249 14.71 5.67 41.22
C GLU A 249 13.56 5.17 40.34
N ARG A 250 13.57 5.52 39.05
CA ARG A 250 12.60 5.01 38.07
C ARG A 250 12.83 3.54 37.78
N ASN A 251 14.04 2.98 37.93
CA ASN A 251 14.26 1.54 37.79
C ASN A 251 13.70 0.78 38.99
N GLU A 252 13.86 1.27 40.21
CA GLU A 252 13.24 0.66 41.41
C GLU A 252 11.71 0.75 41.36
N GLU A 253 11.18 1.90 40.93
CA GLU A 253 9.74 2.11 40.77
C GLU A 253 9.19 1.30 39.59
N ASN A 254 9.89 1.26 38.44
CA ASN A 254 9.55 0.38 37.33
C ASN A 254 9.75 -1.09 37.68
N GLU A 255 10.62 -1.46 38.61
CA GLU A 255 10.80 -2.84 39.07
C GLU A 255 9.60 -3.26 39.91
N LYS A 256 9.17 -2.41 40.86
CA LYS A 256 7.90 -2.59 41.60
C LYS A 256 6.69 -2.66 40.67
N ILE A 257 6.56 -1.71 39.75
CA ILE A 257 5.49 -1.71 38.76
C ILE A 257 5.64 -2.94 37.86
N SER A 258 6.85 -3.33 37.44
CA SER A 258 7.02 -4.52 36.60
C SER A 258 6.67 -5.82 37.32
N LEU A 259 6.89 -5.91 38.64
CA LEU A 259 6.48 -7.03 39.47
C LEU A 259 4.95 -7.07 39.65
N GLU A 260 4.31 -5.90 39.75
CA GLU A 260 2.85 -5.78 39.75
C GLU A 260 2.25 -6.15 38.37
N TRP A 261 2.84 -5.67 37.28
CA TRP A 261 2.40 -5.96 35.91
C TRP A 261 2.78 -7.37 35.45
N GLU A 262 3.81 -7.97 36.03
CA GLU A 262 4.15 -9.39 35.84
C GLU A 262 3.16 -10.31 36.55
N LYS A 263 2.47 -9.80 37.58
CA LYS A 263 1.33 -10.46 38.21
C LYS A 263 0.11 -10.54 37.27
N ASP A 264 0.02 -9.63 36.31
CA ASP A 264 -1.05 -9.56 35.30
C ASP A 264 -0.69 -10.26 33.98
N GLY A 265 0.48 -10.91 33.87
CA GLY A 265 0.80 -11.86 32.81
C GLY A 265 1.02 -11.30 31.38
N CYS A 266 0.68 -10.04 31.10
CA CYS A 266 0.74 -9.47 29.74
C CYS A 266 1.86 -8.43 29.59
N LYS A 267 3.13 -8.86 29.56
CA LYS A 267 4.20 -8.01 28.99
C LYS A 267 4.13 -8.05 27.46
N GLU A 268 3.16 -7.35 26.88
CA GLU A 268 3.06 -7.19 25.42
C GLU A 268 4.40 -6.63 24.88
N LYS A 269 5.02 -7.39 23.97
CA LYS A 269 6.21 -6.94 23.25
C LYS A 269 5.80 -5.82 22.30
N GLU A 270 6.39 -4.65 22.49
CA GLU A 270 6.05 -3.47 21.71
C GLU A 270 6.72 -3.55 20.32
N HIS A 271 5.91 -3.59 19.28
CA HIS A 271 6.40 -3.49 17.90
C HIS A 271 6.31 -2.03 17.43
N ILE A 272 7.44 -1.49 16.96
CA ILE A 272 7.56 -0.07 16.58
C ILE A 272 6.55 0.37 15.53
N TYR A 273 6.20 -0.51 14.59
CA TYR A 273 5.40 -0.17 13.42
C TYR A 273 3.98 -0.77 13.45
N VAL A 274 3.56 -1.48 14.50
CA VAL A 274 2.19 -2.07 14.58
C VAL A 274 1.13 -1.01 14.39
N ASP A 275 1.20 0.03 15.21
CA ASP A 275 0.15 1.04 15.32
C ASP A 275 0.06 1.86 14.03
N ALA A 276 1.21 2.22 13.46
CA ALA A 276 1.30 2.92 12.19
C ALA A 276 0.74 2.08 11.03
N TYR A 277 1.03 0.78 11.00
CA TYR A 277 0.49 -0.13 9.99
C TYR A 277 -1.03 -0.28 10.09
N ILE A 278 -1.58 -0.49 11.29
CA ILE A 278 -3.04 -0.63 11.46
C ILE A 278 -3.75 0.66 11.03
N SER A 279 -3.20 1.79 11.46
CA SER A 279 -3.69 3.13 11.09
C SER A 279 -3.68 3.33 9.58
N ALA A 280 -2.57 3.01 8.91
CA ALA A 280 -2.45 3.15 7.47
C ALA A 280 -3.38 2.22 6.71
N ALA A 281 -3.52 0.96 7.15
CA ALA A 281 -4.41 -0.02 6.53
C ALA A 281 -5.88 0.40 6.63
N LEU A 282 -6.30 0.93 7.77
CA LEU A 282 -7.66 1.46 7.96
C LEU A 282 -7.94 2.64 7.02
N VAL A 283 -7.00 3.57 6.93
CA VAL A 283 -7.12 4.73 6.05
C VAL A 283 -7.14 4.30 4.57
N GLU A 284 -6.30 3.34 4.18
CA GLU A 284 -6.32 2.78 2.82
C GLU A 284 -7.64 2.08 2.50
N MET A 285 -8.20 1.31 3.43
CA MET A 285 -9.49 0.68 3.25
C MET A 285 -10.59 1.71 2.96
N ILE A 286 -10.62 2.83 3.69
CA ILE A 286 -11.59 3.93 3.44
C ILE A 286 -11.42 4.49 2.02
N PHE A 287 -10.19 4.75 1.59
CA PHE A 287 -9.93 5.25 0.24
C PHE A 287 -10.28 4.22 -0.84
N GLN A 288 -10.02 2.93 -0.62
CA GLN A 288 -10.38 1.86 -1.55
C GLN A 288 -11.89 1.71 -1.69
N ILE A 289 -12.65 1.78 -0.59
CA ILE A 289 -14.12 1.78 -0.62
C ILE A 289 -14.61 2.98 -1.43
N THR A 290 -14.09 4.17 -1.14
CA THR A 290 -14.47 5.40 -1.84
C THR A 290 -14.15 5.32 -3.33
N ALA A 291 -12.97 4.81 -3.68
CA ALA A 291 -12.52 4.60 -5.05
C ALA A 291 -13.41 3.57 -5.77
N ALA A 292 -13.71 2.44 -5.15
CA ALA A 292 -14.56 1.39 -5.72
C ALA A 292 -15.97 1.92 -6.01
N VAL A 293 -16.56 2.67 -5.07
CA VAL A 293 -17.89 3.29 -5.26
C VAL A 293 -17.85 4.31 -6.40
N PHE A 294 -16.86 5.21 -6.42
CA PHE A 294 -16.72 6.22 -7.47
C PHE A 294 -16.51 5.61 -8.86
N ILE A 295 -15.57 4.67 -8.97
CA ILE A 295 -15.29 3.91 -10.20
C ILE A 295 -16.55 3.17 -10.64
N GLY A 296 -17.25 2.50 -9.73
CA GLY A 296 -18.44 1.74 -10.10
C GLY A 296 -19.56 2.60 -10.65
N ILE A 297 -19.89 3.70 -9.97
CA ILE A 297 -20.94 4.62 -10.42
C ILE A 297 -20.59 5.23 -11.78
N THR A 298 -19.33 5.63 -11.99
CA THR A 298 -18.91 6.27 -13.25
C THR A 298 -18.87 5.28 -14.41
N TRP A 299 -18.42 4.05 -14.21
CA TRP A 299 -18.40 3.00 -15.23
C TRP A 299 -19.78 2.38 -15.52
N GLU A 300 -20.69 2.39 -14.56
CA GLU A 300 -22.07 1.96 -14.77
C GLU A 300 -22.79 2.88 -15.77
N ARG A 301 -22.63 4.19 -15.60
CA ARG A 301 -23.21 5.23 -16.48
C ARG A 301 -22.55 5.31 -17.86
N PHE A 302 -21.39 4.68 -18.03
CA PHE A 302 -20.63 4.78 -19.26
C PHE A 302 -21.26 3.92 -20.38
N PRO A 303 -21.71 4.53 -21.49
CA PRO A 303 -22.52 3.85 -22.51
C PRO A 303 -21.73 2.95 -23.47
N ASN A 304 -20.40 3.05 -23.54
CA ASN A 304 -19.60 2.26 -24.48
C ASN A 304 -19.25 0.87 -23.90
N GLU A 305 -20.05 -0.12 -24.29
CA GLU A 305 -19.92 -1.51 -23.84
C GLU A 305 -18.60 -2.18 -24.23
N VAL A 306 -17.96 -1.79 -25.35
CA VAL A 306 -16.70 -2.42 -25.78
C VAL A 306 -15.56 -2.05 -24.84
N ILE A 307 -15.45 -0.76 -24.52
CA ILE A 307 -14.43 -0.28 -23.59
C ILE A 307 -14.75 -0.74 -22.16
N LYS A 308 -16.03 -0.76 -21.79
CA LYS A 308 -16.47 -1.31 -20.49
C LYS A 308 -16.05 -2.77 -20.34
N ARG A 309 -16.24 -3.60 -21.38
CA ARG A 309 -15.76 -5.01 -21.41
C ARG A 309 -14.24 -5.11 -21.29
N PHE A 310 -13.50 -4.22 -21.95
CA PHE A 310 -12.04 -4.17 -21.84
C PHE A 310 -11.59 -3.83 -20.41
N MET A 311 -12.23 -2.86 -19.75
CA MET A 311 -11.90 -2.46 -18.38
C MET A 311 -12.47 -3.41 -17.32
N GLN A 312 -13.45 -4.25 -17.67
CA GLN A 312 -14.18 -5.12 -16.75
C GLN A 312 -13.30 -5.98 -15.83
N PRO A 313 -12.19 -6.61 -16.30
CA PRO A 313 -11.30 -7.34 -15.41
C PRO A 313 -10.70 -6.44 -14.32
N SER A 314 -10.23 -5.25 -14.69
CA SER A 314 -9.63 -4.28 -13.76
C SER A 314 -10.65 -3.71 -12.79
N LEU A 315 -11.88 -3.46 -13.27
CA LEU A 315 -13.00 -3.02 -12.43
C LEU A 315 -13.34 -4.07 -11.37
N ARG A 316 -13.47 -5.34 -11.75
CA ARG A 316 -13.72 -6.45 -10.82
C ARG A 316 -12.65 -6.52 -9.73
N PHE A 317 -11.38 -6.35 -10.10
CA PHE A 317 -10.30 -6.29 -9.11
C PHE A 317 -10.49 -5.12 -8.14
N MET A 318 -10.77 -3.90 -8.62
CA MET A 318 -10.99 -2.72 -7.77
C MET A 318 -12.16 -2.91 -6.78
N PHE A 319 -13.22 -3.62 -7.15
CA PHE A 319 -14.34 -3.91 -6.26
C PHE A 319 -14.03 -4.95 -5.19
N VAL A 320 -13.15 -5.91 -5.47
CA VAL A 320 -12.79 -7.00 -4.53
C VAL A 320 -11.77 -6.52 -3.49
N VAL A 321 -10.94 -5.53 -3.84
CA VAL A 321 -9.84 -5.02 -3.02
C VAL A 321 -10.24 -4.64 -1.59
N PRO A 322 -11.29 -3.82 -1.35
CA PRO A 322 -11.70 -3.49 0.02
C PRO A 322 -12.03 -4.72 0.87
N GLY A 323 -12.65 -5.73 0.26
CA GLY A 323 -12.99 -6.99 0.94
C GLY A 323 -11.74 -7.78 1.32
N VAL A 324 -10.76 -7.87 0.42
CA VAL A 324 -9.46 -8.52 0.69
C VAL A 324 -8.71 -7.78 1.79
N THR A 325 -8.67 -6.45 1.75
CA THR A 325 -8.05 -5.63 2.81
C THR A 325 -8.75 -5.83 4.14
N LEU A 326 -10.09 -5.85 4.18
CA LEU A 326 -10.84 -6.11 5.40
C LEU A 326 -10.51 -7.50 5.99
N VAL A 327 -10.45 -8.55 5.17
CA VAL A 327 -10.05 -9.90 5.62
C VAL A 327 -8.61 -9.91 6.13
N ALA A 328 -7.68 -9.25 5.43
CA ALA A 328 -6.30 -9.13 5.86
C ALA A 328 -6.18 -8.39 7.21
N MET A 329 -7.03 -7.40 7.46
CA MET A 329 -7.08 -6.68 8.72
C MET A 329 -7.74 -7.47 9.85
N THR A 330 -8.88 -8.13 9.60
CA THR A 330 -9.65 -8.84 10.63
C THR A 330 -9.10 -10.21 10.99
N VAL A 331 -8.47 -10.90 10.03
CA VAL A 331 -7.88 -12.22 10.25
C VAL A 331 -6.37 -12.10 10.43
N GLY A 332 -5.70 -11.38 9.52
CA GLY A 332 -4.25 -11.26 9.53
C GLY A 332 -3.71 -10.54 10.77
N VAL A 333 -4.34 -9.45 11.22
CA VAL A 333 -3.83 -8.69 12.39
C VAL A 333 -3.99 -9.47 13.69
N PRO A 334 -5.14 -10.08 14.03
CA PRO A 334 -5.27 -10.84 15.27
C PRO A 334 -4.40 -12.10 15.31
N ILE A 335 -4.42 -12.93 14.25
CA ILE A 335 -3.55 -14.11 14.20
C ILE A 335 -2.10 -13.68 14.38
N TRP A 336 -1.70 -12.60 13.72
CA TRP A 336 -0.34 -12.11 13.84
C TRP A 336 -0.01 -11.48 15.19
N ARG A 337 -0.96 -10.87 15.90
CA ARG A 337 -0.76 -10.46 17.30
C ARG A 337 -0.52 -11.68 18.18
N LEU A 338 -1.34 -12.71 18.02
CA LEU A 338 -1.22 -13.96 18.78
C LEU A 338 0.12 -14.66 18.51
N THR A 339 0.57 -14.73 17.25
CA THR A 339 1.84 -15.40 16.90
C THR A 339 3.06 -14.52 17.11
N GLY A 340 2.96 -13.20 16.91
CA GLY A 340 4.06 -12.25 17.13
C GLY A 340 4.53 -12.20 18.57
N GLU A 341 3.62 -12.39 19.53
CA GLU A 341 3.95 -12.52 20.96
C GLU A 341 4.78 -13.78 21.24
N THR A 342 4.48 -14.87 20.52
CA THR A 342 5.20 -16.15 20.55
C THR A 342 6.54 -16.14 19.82
N TRP A 343 7.02 -14.99 19.33
CA TRP A 343 8.43 -14.82 18.96
C TRP A 343 9.24 -14.83 20.25
N ASN A 344 9.32 -16.02 20.85
CA ASN A 344 10.05 -16.34 22.04
C ASN A 344 11.50 -16.17 21.69
N TRP A 345 12.00 -14.97 21.96
CA TRP A 345 13.39 -14.82 22.32
C TRP A 345 13.57 -15.73 23.54
N GLY A 346 14.10 -16.93 23.31
CA GLY A 346 14.48 -17.81 24.39
C GLY A 346 15.38 -17.01 25.32
N GLU A 347 14.95 -16.82 26.57
CA GLU A 347 15.86 -16.30 27.59
C GLU A 347 16.82 -17.43 27.92
N VAL A 348 18.01 -17.37 27.33
CA VAL A 348 19.10 -18.26 27.73
C VAL A 348 19.72 -17.64 28.95
N VAL A 349 19.60 -18.32 30.08
CA VAL A 349 20.25 -17.92 31.34
C VAL A 349 21.65 -18.51 31.33
N ASP A 350 22.62 -17.75 30.82
CA ASP A 350 24.03 -18.13 30.89
C ASP A 350 24.58 -17.71 32.27
N ARG A 351 25.40 -18.54 32.91
CA ARG A 351 26.20 -18.06 34.05
C ARG A 351 27.45 -17.37 33.53
N ASP A 352 27.67 -16.14 33.95
CA ASP A 352 28.92 -15.44 33.71
C ASP A 352 30.07 -16.23 34.37
N PRO A 353 31.08 -16.66 33.60
CA PRO A 353 32.18 -17.47 34.13
C PRO A 353 33.03 -16.74 35.16
N GLU A 354 33.09 -15.40 35.14
CA GLU A 354 33.93 -14.64 36.08
C GLU A 354 33.17 -14.31 37.37
N THR A 355 31.90 -13.91 37.25
CA THR A 355 31.13 -13.44 38.40
C THR A 355 30.21 -14.49 39.01
N GLY A 356 30.00 -15.62 38.31
CA GLY A 356 29.03 -16.67 38.68
C GLY A 356 27.57 -16.21 38.61
N LYS A 357 27.31 -14.94 38.26
CA LYS A 357 25.97 -14.38 38.18
C LYS A 357 25.26 -14.88 36.94
N ALA A 358 23.97 -15.17 37.09
CA ALA A 358 23.10 -15.49 35.96
C ALA A 358 22.94 -14.25 35.07
N VAL A 359 23.57 -14.25 33.91
CA VAL A 359 23.39 -13.25 32.85
C VAL A 359 22.35 -13.80 31.88
N ARG A 360 21.17 -13.19 31.89
CA ARG A 360 20.13 -13.51 30.90
C ARG A 360 20.54 -12.93 29.55
N ARG A 361 20.96 -13.78 28.62
CA ARG A 361 21.14 -13.41 27.21
C ARG A 361 19.89 -13.78 26.44
N ARG A 362 19.30 -12.80 25.76
CA ARG A 362 18.33 -13.07 24.70
C ARG A 362 19.11 -13.50 23.47
N SER A 363 19.07 -14.79 23.16
CA SER A 363 19.51 -15.28 21.85
C SER A 363 18.28 -15.48 20.96
N PRO A 364 18.35 -15.15 19.66
CA PRO A 364 17.31 -15.54 18.73
C PRO A 364 17.30 -17.07 18.65
N GLU A 365 16.16 -17.71 18.92
CA GLU A 365 16.01 -19.14 18.63
C GLU A 365 16.27 -19.39 17.14
N ARG A 366 16.93 -20.51 16.82
CA ARG A 366 17.32 -20.88 15.44
C ARG A 366 16.13 -21.02 14.47
N GLY A 367 14.88 -20.95 14.93
CA GLY A 367 13.66 -20.97 14.12
C GLY A 367 13.06 -19.61 13.74
N ILE A 368 13.55 -18.49 14.30
CA ILE A 368 12.90 -17.18 14.13
C ILE A 368 12.88 -16.72 12.66
N VAL A 369 13.93 -17.04 11.88
CA VAL A 369 14.04 -16.62 10.47
C VAL A 369 12.93 -17.19 9.61
N CYS A 370 12.62 -18.49 9.77
CA CYS A 370 11.55 -19.15 9.01
C CYS A 370 10.19 -18.51 9.29
N ASP A 371 9.89 -18.20 10.55
CA ASP A 371 8.63 -17.55 10.90
C ASP A 371 8.55 -16.11 10.34
N ARG A 372 9.66 -15.34 10.36
CA ARG A 372 9.68 -14.01 9.72
C ARG A 372 9.36 -14.08 8.23
N ILE A 373 9.99 -15.03 7.54
CA ILE A 373 9.79 -15.25 6.10
C ILE A 373 8.34 -15.66 5.83
N TRP A 374 7.77 -16.53 6.67
CA TRP A 374 6.37 -16.92 6.57
C TRP A 374 5.42 -15.73 6.71
N TRP A 375 5.59 -14.88 7.72
CA TRP A 375 4.76 -13.67 7.90
C TRP A 375 4.95 -12.66 6.79
N PHE A 376 6.18 -12.49 6.29
CA PHE A 376 6.45 -11.66 5.13
C PHE A 376 5.75 -12.18 3.88
N ALA A 377 5.80 -13.49 3.63
CA ALA A 377 5.15 -14.15 2.51
C ALA A 377 3.63 -14.02 2.61
N TRP A 378 3.05 -14.30 3.78
CA TRP A 378 1.62 -14.14 4.04
C TRP A 378 1.14 -12.70 3.83
N GLY A 379 1.84 -11.74 4.44
CA GLY A 379 1.57 -10.32 4.26
C GLY A 379 1.62 -9.94 2.78
N SER A 380 2.67 -10.37 2.07
CA SER A 380 2.81 -10.11 0.63
C SER A 380 1.67 -10.71 -0.18
N ILE A 381 1.24 -11.95 0.09
CA ILE A 381 0.12 -12.60 -0.60
C ILE A 381 -1.19 -11.83 -0.43
N CYS A 382 -1.49 -11.33 0.78
CA CYS A 382 -2.71 -10.56 1.02
C CYS A 382 -2.65 -9.17 0.37
N TYR A 383 -1.48 -8.53 0.40
CA TYR A 383 -1.35 -7.12 0.05
C TYR A 383 -0.96 -6.87 -1.41
N ILE A 384 -0.22 -7.76 -2.06
CA ILE A 384 0.12 -7.62 -3.48
C ILE A 384 -1.15 -7.42 -4.32
N PRO A 385 -2.22 -8.25 -4.20
CA PRO A 385 -3.45 -8.05 -4.98
C PRO A 385 -4.12 -6.70 -4.72
N VAL A 386 -4.10 -6.24 -3.46
CA VAL A 386 -4.69 -4.97 -3.04
C VAL A 386 -4.04 -3.80 -3.77
N TYR A 387 -2.70 -3.80 -3.88
CA TYR A 387 -1.96 -2.72 -4.53
C TYR A 387 -1.95 -2.85 -6.04
N THR A 388 -1.74 -4.05 -6.57
CA THR A 388 -1.67 -4.27 -8.01
C THR A 388 -2.98 -3.92 -8.69
N ALA A 389 -4.14 -4.11 -8.04
CA ALA A 389 -5.43 -3.73 -8.60
C ALA A 389 -5.52 -2.24 -8.98
N ALA A 390 -5.16 -1.33 -8.07
CA ALA A 390 -5.20 0.11 -8.35
C ALA A 390 -4.17 0.51 -9.42
N TRP A 391 -2.97 -0.06 -9.37
CA TRP A 391 -1.93 0.18 -10.37
C TRP A 391 -2.29 -0.31 -11.76
N VAL A 392 -2.82 -1.54 -11.87
CA VAL A 392 -3.28 -2.14 -13.13
C VAL A 392 -4.44 -1.33 -13.68
N TYR A 393 -5.43 -0.97 -12.85
CA TYR A 393 -6.55 -0.13 -13.26
C TYR A 393 -6.08 1.20 -13.85
N TRP A 394 -5.20 1.93 -13.16
CA TRP A 394 -4.68 3.21 -13.65
C TRP A 394 -3.81 3.06 -14.89
N THR A 395 -3.01 2.00 -14.97
CA THR A 395 -2.20 1.72 -16.15
C THR A 395 -3.10 1.50 -17.37
N HIS A 396 -4.10 0.63 -17.26
CA HIS A 396 -5.06 0.40 -18.34
C HIS A 396 -5.82 1.67 -18.70
N PHE A 397 -6.32 2.40 -17.70
CA PHE A 397 -7.03 3.68 -17.90
C PHE A 397 -6.18 4.68 -18.68
N LEU A 398 -4.92 4.89 -18.30
CA LEU A 398 -4.01 5.84 -18.96
C LEU A 398 -3.58 5.39 -20.36
N THR A 399 -3.63 4.08 -20.65
CA THR A 399 -3.34 3.54 -21.98
C THR A 399 -4.57 3.49 -22.90
N LEU A 400 -5.77 3.83 -22.41
CA LEU A 400 -6.95 3.85 -23.27
C LEU A 400 -6.75 4.87 -24.40
N PRO A 401 -7.05 4.49 -25.65
CA PRO A 401 -6.94 5.42 -26.77
C PRO A 401 -7.88 6.60 -26.56
N GLY A 402 -7.34 7.81 -26.58
CA GLY A 402 -8.09 9.04 -26.35
C GLY A 402 -8.39 9.32 -24.87
N ALA A 403 -7.72 8.66 -23.92
CA ALA A 403 -7.71 9.10 -22.54
C ALA A 403 -7.19 10.54 -22.46
N LEU A 404 -8.10 11.49 -22.23
CA LEU A 404 -7.80 12.90 -22.01
C LEU A 404 -7.36 13.07 -20.55
N TRP A 405 -6.14 12.61 -20.25
CA TRP A 405 -5.48 12.78 -18.96
C TRP A 405 -4.26 13.68 -19.12
N CYS A 406 -4.47 14.96 -18.81
CA CYS A 406 -3.51 16.04 -18.93
C CYS A 406 -3.52 16.86 -17.64
N PRO A 407 -3.01 16.32 -16.53
CA PRO A 407 -2.98 17.05 -15.27
C PRO A 407 -1.99 18.23 -15.36
N PRO A 408 -2.39 19.46 -15.00
CA PRO A 408 -1.48 20.60 -15.00
C PRO A 408 -0.48 20.49 -13.86
N LYS A 409 0.78 20.92 -14.11
CA LYS A 409 1.81 21.02 -13.07
C LYS A 409 1.98 19.72 -12.27
N LEU A 410 2.13 18.58 -12.98
CA LEU A 410 2.22 17.25 -12.38
C LEU A 410 3.28 17.15 -11.24
N VAL A 411 4.41 17.85 -11.38
CA VAL A 411 5.46 17.93 -10.35
C VAL A 411 4.95 18.62 -9.08
N SER A 412 4.20 19.72 -9.20
CA SER A 412 3.63 20.44 -8.05
C SER A 412 2.57 19.60 -7.33
N GLN A 413 1.73 18.88 -8.07
CA GLN A 413 0.78 17.93 -7.47
C GLN A 413 1.50 16.84 -6.68
N SER A 414 2.57 16.30 -7.26
CA SER A 414 3.41 15.29 -6.64
C SER A 414 4.07 15.79 -5.36
N ALA A 415 4.55 17.03 -5.35
CA ALA A 415 5.11 17.67 -4.16
C ALA A 415 4.06 17.85 -3.06
N ILE A 416 2.85 18.33 -3.39
CA ILE A 416 1.74 18.43 -2.44
C ILE A 416 1.51 17.06 -1.79
N TRP A 417 1.45 16.00 -2.58
CA TRP A 417 1.19 14.66 -2.07
C TRP A 417 2.30 14.10 -1.20
N VAL A 418 3.55 14.32 -1.57
CA VAL A 418 4.67 13.92 -0.72
C VAL A 418 4.56 14.62 0.63
N LEU A 419 4.38 15.94 0.64
CA LEU A 419 4.27 16.74 1.87
C LEU A 419 3.09 16.34 2.75
N THR A 420 1.93 16.03 2.16
CA THR A 420 0.73 15.65 2.91
C THR A 420 0.63 14.16 3.24
N SER A 421 1.61 13.34 2.85
CA SER A 421 1.60 11.90 3.13
C SER A 421 2.76 11.44 4.03
N ILE A 422 3.69 12.35 4.35
CA ILE A 422 4.74 12.20 5.37
C ILE A 422 4.10 12.36 6.76
#